data_AF-A0A2I8DK22-F1
#
_entry.id   AF-A0A2I8DK22-F1
#
_cell.length_a   1.000
_cell.length_b   1.000
_cell.length_c   1.000
_cell.angle_alpha   90.00
_cell.angle_beta   90.00
_cell.angle_gamma   90.00
#
_symmetry.space_group_name_H-M   'P 1'
#
loop_
_entity.id
_entity.type
_entity.pdbx_description
1 polymer ?
#
loop_
_entity_poly.entity_id
_entity_poly.type
_entity_poly.pdbx_seq_one_letter_code
_entity_poly.pdbx_strand_id
1 'polypeptide(L)'
;MTYQLLKMLHVAAVAAWLCGSLFVSLFLLTSQPQEGEAPKERKMLGALRRWTLFVTTPAMALSWLVGLHLAMSLGWFAMNWIWVKIGIAAVLSALLGIQSAALGRMARGAGGRPPALDLYAPFTVLAAAAIVTLAVVKPF
;
A
#
# COMPACT_ATOMS: atom_id res chain seq x y z
N MET A 1 24.77 -6.46 -13.35
CA MET A 1 24.51 -6.91 -11.96
C MET A 1 23.68 -5.91 -11.16
N THR A 2 24.04 -4.62 -11.12
CA THR A 2 23.31 -3.59 -10.36
C THR A 2 21.84 -3.40 -10.76
N TYR A 3 21.52 -3.41 -12.06
CA TYR A 3 20.13 -3.27 -12.53
C TYR A 3 19.20 -4.40 -12.06
N GLN A 4 19.64 -5.66 -12.14
CA GLN A 4 18.84 -6.80 -11.70
C GLN A 4 18.61 -6.76 -10.19
N LEU A 5 19.62 -6.34 -9.42
CA LEU A 5 19.50 -6.14 -7.97
C LEU A 5 18.48 -5.06 -7.63
N LEU A 6 18.55 -3.90 -8.29
CA LEU A 6 17.59 -2.80 -8.10
C LEU A 6 16.17 -3.22 -8.51
N LYS A 7 16.03 -3.94 -9.63
CA LYS A 7 14.73 -4.45 -10.09
C LYS A 7 14.14 -5.43 -9.07
N MET A 8 14.95 -6.35 -8.56
CA MET A 8 14.54 -7.29 -7.52
C MET A 8 14.12 -6.54 -6.24
N LEU A 9 14.92 -5.58 -5.78
CA LEU A 9 14.62 -4.79 -4.59
C LEU A 9 13.31 -4.01 -4.76
N HIS A 10 13.09 -3.39 -5.93
CA HIS A 10 11.84 -2.70 -6.23
C HIS A 10 10.64 -3.65 -6.18
N VAL A 11 10.71 -4.81 -6.84
CA VAL A 11 9.62 -5.79 -6.86
C VAL A 11 9.32 -6.33 -5.45
N ALA A 12 10.36 -6.63 -4.67
CA ALA A 12 10.21 -7.07 -3.29
C ALA A 12 9.55 -6.00 -2.41
N ALA A 13 9.96 -4.73 -2.56
CA ALA A 13 9.36 -3.60 -1.85
C ALA A 13 7.88 -3.39 -2.22
N VAL A 14 7.55 -3.48 -3.52
CA VAL A 14 6.15 -3.42 -4.00
C VAL A 14 5.33 -4.57 -3.42
N ALA A 15 5.84 -5.80 -3.44
CA ALA A 15 5.14 -6.96 -2.90
C ALA A 15 4.86 -6.80 -1.39
N ALA A 16 5.87 -6.39 -0.61
CA ALA A 16 5.71 -6.13 0.82
C ALA A 16 4.68 -5.02 1.11
N TRP A 17 4.67 -3.97 0.28
CA TRP A 17 3.69 -2.89 0.37
C TRP A 17 2.26 -3.37 0.06
N LEU A 18 2.07 -4.12 -1.02
CA LEU A 18 0.76 -4.65 -1.41
C LEU A 18 0.22 -5.65 -0.37
N CYS A 19 1.04 -6.61 0.06
CA CYS A 19 0.67 -7.56 1.10
C CYS A 19 0.29 -6.85 2.41
N GLY A 20 1.06 -5.84 2.82
CA GLY A 20 0.76 -5.04 3.99
C GLY A 20 -0.56 -4.26 3.85
N SER A 21 -0.81 -3.67 2.69
CA SER A 21 -2.05 -2.92 2.42
C SER A 21 -3.28 -3.83 2.44
N LEU A 22 -3.21 -5.02 1.83
CA LEU A 22 -4.28 -6.01 1.87
C LEU A 22 -4.52 -6.54 3.28
N PHE A 23 -3.45 -6.78 4.04
CA PHE A 23 -3.55 -7.21 5.43
C PHE A 23 -4.24 -6.17 6.29
N VAL A 24 -3.92 -4.89 6.12
CA VAL A 24 -4.61 -3.80 6.81
C VAL A 24 -6.08 -3.73 6.39
N SER A 25 -6.39 -3.77 5.09
CA SER A 25 -7.77 -3.76 4.60
C SER A 25 -8.61 -4.89 5.19
N LEU A 26 -8.08 -6.11 5.20
CA LEU A 26 -8.76 -7.28 5.77
C LEU A 26 -9.00 -7.10 7.27
N PHE A 27 -7.98 -6.66 8.01
CA PHE A 27 -8.10 -6.49 9.46
C PHE A 27 -9.11 -5.41 9.83
N LEU A 28 -9.13 -4.31 9.08
CA LEU A 28 -10.11 -3.25 9.25
C LEU A 28 -11.53 -3.77 8.98
N LEU A 29 -11.70 -4.61 7.95
CA LEU A 29 -12.99 -5.20 7.59
C LEU A 29 -13.54 -6.11 8.70
N THR A 30 -12.66 -6.94 9.28
CA THR A 30 -13.03 -7.91 10.32
C THR A 30 -13.13 -7.31 11.72
N SER A 31 -12.50 -6.16 11.97
CA SER A 31 -12.55 -5.51 13.28
C SER A 31 -13.92 -4.88 13.52
N GLN A 32 -14.56 -5.24 14.63
CA GLN A 32 -15.79 -4.60 15.12
C GLN A 32 -15.62 -4.15 16.57
N PRO A 33 -14.87 -3.07 16.84
CA PRO A 33 -14.68 -2.60 18.20
C PRO A 33 -16.02 -2.05 18.70
N GLN A 34 -16.78 -2.84 19.45
CA GLN A 34 -17.96 -2.35 20.15
C GLN A 34 -17.53 -1.39 21.27
N GLU A 35 -18.37 -0.40 21.56
CA GLU A 35 -18.17 0.52 22.68
C GLU A 35 -18.26 -0.27 23.99
N GLY A 36 -17.11 -0.54 24.61
CA GLY A 36 -17.03 -1.08 25.98
C GLY A 36 -16.30 -2.41 26.16
N GLU A 37 -16.20 -3.28 25.14
CA GLU A 37 -15.90 -4.71 25.43
C GLU A 37 -14.62 -5.33 24.84
N ALA A 38 -13.83 -4.65 24.01
CA ALA A 38 -12.68 -5.32 23.35
C ALA A 38 -11.30 -4.66 23.57
N PRO A 39 -10.73 -4.69 24.80
CA PRO A 39 -9.33 -4.28 25.04
C PRO A 39 -8.33 -5.01 24.14
N LYS A 40 -8.61 -6.28 23.82
CA LYS A 40 -7.76 -7.14 22.97
C LYS A 40 -7.74 -6.66 21.51
N GLU A 41 -8.89 -6.33 20.92
CA GLU A 41 -8.96 -5.82 19.55
C GLU A 41 -8.28 -4.46 19.41
N ARG A 42 -8.48 -3.55 20.37
CA ARG A 42 -7.78 -2.25 20.40
C ARG A 42 -6.26 -2.42 20.46
N LYS A 43 -5.76 -3.39 21.25
CA LYS A 43 -4.34 -3.74 21.29
C LYS A 43 -3.83 -4.26 19.94
N MET A 44 -4.61 -5.10 19.25
CA MET A 44 -4.27 -5.61 17.92
C MET A 44 -4.27 -4.51 16.86
N LEU A 45 -5.27 -3.61 16.85
CA LEU A 45 -5.31 -2.42 15.99
C LEU A 45 -4.08 -1.53 16.20
N GLY A 46 -3.69 -1.31 17.47
CA GLY A 46 -2.47 -0.57 17.80
C GLY A 46 -1.19 -1.27 17.32
N ALA A 47 -1.12 -2.59 17.44
CA ALA A 47 0.00 -3.38 16.92
C ALA A 47 0.07 -3.32 15.39
N LEU A 48 -1.07 -3.42 14.71
CA LEU A 48 -1.15 -3.32 13.26
C LEU A 48 -0.80 -1.92 12.75
N ARG A 49 -1.17 -0.86 13.47
CA ARG A 49 -0.73 0.50 13.16
C ARG A 49 0.79 0.61 13.21
N ARG A 50 1.43 0.07 14.25
CA ARG A 50 2.90 0.04 14.34
C ARG A 50 3.50 -0.75 13.19
N TRP A 51 2.98 -1.95 12.90
CA TRP A 51 3.40 -2.74 11.76
C TRP A 51 3.33 -1.95 10.44
N THR A 52 2.20 -1.28 10.21
CA THR A 52 2.00 -0.48 8.99
C THR A 52 3.05 0.62 8.89
N LEU A 53 3.33 1.33 9.99
CA LEU A 53 4.33 2.40 10.03
C LEU A 53 5.78 1.91 9.90
N PHE A 54 6.12 0.71 10.40
CA PHE A 54 7.50 0.20 10.41
C PHE A 54 7.83 -0.76 9.28
N VAL A 55 6.82 -1.35 8.62
CA VAL A 55 7.01 -2.37 7.58
C VAL A 55 6.40 -1.89 6.26
N THR A 56 5.10 -1.60 6.25
CA THR A 56 4.37 -1.31 5.01
C THR A 56 4.72 0.07 4.44
N THR A 57 4.79 1.11 5.27
CA THR A 57 5.13 2.46 4.84
C THR A 57 6.59 2.57 4.36
N PRO A 58 7.59 1.98 5.04
CA PRO A 58 8.96 1.95 4.51
C PRO A 58 9.08 1.13 3.23
N ALA A 59 8.35 0.03 3.09
CA ALA A 59 8.30 -0.73 1.84
C ALA A 59 7.72 0.12 0.68
N MET A 60 6.65 0.88 0.93
CA MET A 60 6.12 1.84 -0.02
C MET A 60 7.18 2.89 -0.40
N ALA A 61 7.85 3.50 0.58
CA ALA A 61 8.89 4.50 0.33
C ALA A 61 10.06 3.93 -0.49
N LEU A 62 10.54 2.72 -0.16
CA LEU A 62 11.56 2.02 -0.93
C LEU A 62 11.11 1.74 -2.35
N SER A 63 9.85 1.32 -2.55
CA SER A 63 9.31 1.09 -3.89
C SER A 63 9.34 2.36 -4.75
N TRP A 64 9.02 3.52 -4.16
CA TRP A 64 9.10 4.82 -4.81
C TRP A 64 10.53 5.23 -5.14
N LEU A 65 11.43 5.17 -4.15
CA LEU A 65 12.82 5.58 -4.33
C LEU A 65 13.52 4.74 -5.41
N VAL A 66 13.40 3.41 -5.34
CA VAL A 66 14.02 2.51 -6.30
C VAL A 66 13.32 2.59 -7.66
N GLY A 67 11.98 2.73 -7.68
CA GLY A 67 11.20 2.84 -8.92
C GLY A 67 11.51 4.11 -9.70
N LEU A 68 11.58 5.26 -9.02
CA LEU A 68 11.97 6.54 -9.62
C LEU A 68 13.42 6.51 -10.09
N HIS A 69 14.33 5.95 -9.29
CA HIS A 69 15.72 5.79 -9.70
C HIS A 69 15.86 4.96 -10.98
N LEU A 70 15.16 3.81 -11.07
CA LEU A 70 15.13 2.99 -12.29
C LEU A 70 14.56 3.75 -13.49
N ALA A 71 13.49 4.51 -13.30
CA ALA A 71 12.89 5.31 -14.36
C ALA A 71 13.83 6.41 -14.87
N MET A 72 14.59 7.05 -13.98
CA MET A 72 15.61 8.05 -14.33
C MET A 72 16.77 7.40 -15.10
N SER A 73 17.33 6.31 -14.58
CA SER A 73 18.50 5.65 -15.16
C SER A 73 18.25 5.05 -16.55
N LEU A 74 16.99 4.70 -16.86
CA LEU A 74 16.62 4.06 -18.12
C LEU A 74 15.86 5.00 -19.07
N GLY A 75 15.72 6.28 -18.72
CA GLY A 75 15.03 7.27 -19.55
C GLY A 75 13.54 7.01 -19.74
N TRP A 76 12.88 6.29 -18.83
CA TRP A 76 11.48 5.88 -18.98
C TRP A 76 10.49 7.05 -18.90
N PHE A 77 10.89 8.22 -18.39
CA PHE A 77 10.05 9.42 -18.35
C PHE A 77 9.63 9.94 -19.73
N ALA A 78 10.33 9.55 -20.80
CA ALA A 78 9.92 9.83 -22.17
C ALA A 78 8.73 8.97 -22.62
N MET A 79 8.41 7.89 -21.90
CA MET A 79 7.35 6.94 -22.26
C MET A 79 6.10 7.22 -21.42
N ASN A 80 4.92 7.20 -22.04
CA ASN A 80 3.68 7.56 -21.35
C ASN A 80 3.28 6.53 -20.27
N TRP A 81 3.67 5.25 -20.41
CA TRP A 81 3.29 4.19 -19.47
C TRP A 81 3.84 4.40 -18.06
N ILE A 82 4.98 5.07 -17.91
CA ILE A 82 5.56 5.32 -16.58
C ILE A 82 4.71 6.32 -15.80
N TRP A 83 4.16 7.33 -16.46
CA TRP A 83 3.32 8.35 -15.83
C TRP A 83 2.01 7.75 -15.33
N VAL A 84 1.39 6.86 -16.12
CA VAL A 84 0.20 6.12 -15.69
C VAL A 84 0.53 5.23 -14.48
N LYS A 85 1.65 4.50 -14.52
CA LYS A 85 2.09 3.65 -13.40
C LYS A 85 2.35 4.46 -12.12
N ILE A 86 3.00 5.62 -12.25
CA ILE A 86 3.26 6.56 -11.15
C ILE A 86 1.94 7.08 -10.58
N GLY A 87 0.97 7.44 -11.42
CA GLY A 87 -0.36 7.86 -11.00
C GLY A 87 -1.07 6.80 -10.16
N ILE A 88 -1.08 5.54 -10.63
CA ILE A 88 -1.70 4.43 -9.88
C ILE A 88 -0.96 4.19 -8.55
N ALA A 89 0.37 4.22 -8.56
CA ALA A 89 1.17 4.10 -7.34
C ALA A 89 0.85 5.23 -6.34
N ALA A 90 0.66 6.47 -6.82
CA ALA A 90 0.31 7.60 -5.96
C ALA A 90 -1.07 7.41 -5.29
N VAL A 91 -2.06 6.90 -6.04
CA VAL A 91 -3.39 6.60 -5.48
C VAL A 91 -3.30 5.48 -4.44
N LEU A 92 -2.52 4.42 -4.70
CA LEU A 92 -2.26 3.38 -3.70
C LEU A 92 -1.58 3.93 -2.44
N SER A 93 -0.66 4.88 -2.59
CA SER A 93 0.02 5.52 -1.45
C SER A 93 -0.96 6.32 -0.60
N ALA A 94 -1.86 7.07 -1.26
CA ALA A 94 -2.95 7.77 -0.57
C ALA A 94 -3.87 6.79 0.17
N LEU A 95 -4.21 5.65 -0.45
CA LEU A 95 -5.02 4.61 0.18
C LEU A 95 -4.35 4.04 1.44
N LEU A 96 -3.05 3.75 1.42
CA LEU A 96 -2.31 3.31 2.61
C LEU A 96 -2.33 4.38 3.72
N GLY A 97 -2.25 5.66 3.36
CA GLY A 97 -2.39 6.78 4.29
C GLY A 97 -3.76 6.80 4.96
N ILE A 98 -4.84 6.65 4.19
CA ILE A 98 -6.23 6.58 4.69
C ILE A 98 -6.40 5.38 5.64
N GLN A 99 -5.87 4.22 5.26
CA GLN A 99 -5.89 3.01 6.08
C GLN A 99 -5.14 3.20 7.41
N SER A 100 -3.95 3.79 7.37
CA SER A 100 -3.14 4.09 8.57
C SER A 100 -3.85 5.06 9.51
N ALA A 101 -4.53 6.08 8.96
CA ALA A 101 -5.34 7.00 9.73
C ALA A 101 -6.56 6.31 10.36
N ALA A 102 -7.25 5.44 9.60
CA ALA A 102 -8.38 4.65 10.08
C ALA A 102 -7.98 3.74 11.24
N LEU A 103 -6.85 3.03 11.13
CA LEU A 103 -6.27 2.24 12.23
C LEU A 103 -6.06 3.08 13.50
N GLY A 104 -5.50 4.29 13.35
CA GLY A 104 -5.25 5.19 14.47
C GLY A 104 -6.52 5.73 15.13
N ARG A 105 -7.62 5.93 14.38
CA ARG A 105 -8.92 6.32 14.95
C ARG A 105 -9.58 5.17 15.69
N MET A 106 -9.62 3.98 15.07
CA MET A 106 -10.24 2.79 15.67
C MET A 106 -9.46 2.29 16.89
N ALA A 107 -8.12 2.34 16.88
CA ALA A 107 -7.30 1.96 18.04
C ALA A 107 -7.56 2.84 19.28
N ARG A 108 -7.95 4.10 19.06
CA ARG A 108 -8.32 5.05 20.13
C ARG A 108 -9.79 4.95 20.56
N GLY A 109 -10.58 4.09 19.93
CA GLY A 109 -12.03 3.98 20.18
C GLY A 109 -12.82 5.20 19.70
N ALA A 110 -12.25 6.05 18.85
CA ALA A 110 -12.81 7.34 18.45
C ALA A 110 -13.29 7.35 16.98
N GLY A 111 -13.60 6.19 16.39
CA GLY A 111 -13.96 6.13 14.98
C GLY A 111 -14.79 4.91 14.61
N GLY A 112 -15.92 5.16 13.95
CA GLY A 112 -16.71 4.14 13.27
C GLY A 112 -16.04 3.61 11.99
N ARG A 113 -16.69 2.62 11.37
CA ARG A 113 -16.22 1.99 10.12
C ARG A 113 -16.10 3.05 9.01
N PRO A 114 -14.95 3.15 8.30
CA PRO A 114 -14.85 4.06 7.16
C PRO A 114 -15.89 3.70 6.08
N PRO A 115 -16.52 4.69 5.44
CA PRO A 115 -17.66 4.46 4.53
C PRO A 115 -17.32 3.71 3.23
N ALA A 116 -16.04 3.53 2.92
CA ALA A 116 -15.57 2.84 1.70
C ALA A 116 -14.66 1.64 2.01
N LEU A 117 -14.73 1.11 3.23
CA LEU A 117 -13.81 0.07 3.71
C LEU A 117 -13.82 -1.19 2.83
N ASP A 118 -14.99 -1.61 2.38
CA ASP A 118 -15.17 -2.82 1.56
C ASP A 118 -14.49 -2.69 0.18
N LEU A 119 -14.22 -1.45 -0.26
CA LEU A 119 -13.56 -1.16 -1.53
C LEU A 119 -12.03 -1.13 -1.43
N TYR A 120 -11.44 -1.05 -0.23
CA TYR A 120 -9.99 -0.90 -0.09
C TYR A 120 -9.21 -2.12 -0.59
N ALA A 121 -9.66 -3.33 -0.26
CA ALA A 121 -9.06 -4.57 -0.72
C ALA A 121 -9.19 -4.76 -2.25
N PRO A 122 -10.39 -4.73 -2.86
CA PRO A 122 -10.51 -4.90 -4.31
C PRO A 122 -9.79 -3.80 -5.08
N PHE A 123 -9.81 -2.55 -4.59
CA PHE A 123 -9.03 -1.47 -5.20
C PHE A 123 -7.52 -1.77 -5.18
N THR A 124 -6.99 -2.25 -4.07
CA THR A 124 -5.57 -2.61 -3.95
C THR A 124 -5.18 -3.70 -4.95
N VAL A 125 -6.03 -4.74 -5.10
CA VAL A 125 -5.79 -5.83 -6.06
C VAL A 125 -5.85 -5.33 -7.50
N LEU A 126 -6.87 -4.54 -7.86
CA LEU A 126 -7.02 -4.00 -9.22
C LEU A 126 -5.86 -3.07 -9.59
N ALA A 127 -5.44 -2.20 -8.67
CA ALA A 127 -4.29 -1.33 -8.89
C ALA A 127 -2.99 -2.13 -9.04
N ALA A 128 -2.80 -3.19 -8.23
CA ALA A 128 -1.66 -4.10 -8.39
C ALA A 128 -1.63 -4.78 -9.76
N ALA A 129 -2.78 -5.32 -10.21
CA ALA A 129 -2.91 -5.93 -11.52
C ALA A 129 -2.58 -4.94 -12.65
N ALA A 130 -3.13 -3.72 -12.58
CA ALA A 130 -2.84 -2.67 -13.57
C ALA A 130 -1.35 -2.29 -13.60
N ILE A 131 -0.70 -2.17 -12.43
CA ILE A 131 0.74 -1.89 -12.33
C ILE A 131 1.57 -3.02 -12.97
N VAL A 132 1.20 -4.28 -12.73
CA VAL A 132 1.88 -5.44 -13.32
C VAL A 132 1.69 -5.47 -14.83
N THR A 133 0.46 -5.26 -15.32
CA THR A 133 0.18 -5.18 -16.76
C THR A 133 0.99 -4.08 -17.44
N LEU A 134 1.03 -2.87 -16.87
CA LEU A 134 1.86 -1.78 -17.39
C LEU A 134 3.35 -2.14 -17.41
N ALA A 135 3.84 -2.84 -16.39
CA ALA A 135 5.24 -3.24 -16.30
C ALA A 135 5.65 -4.33 -17.31
N VAL A 136 4.71 -5.24 -17.65
CA VAL A 136 4.95 -6.35 -18.57
C VAL A 136 4.71 -5.94 -20.02
N VAL A 137 3.55 -5.34 -20.30
CA VAL A 137 3.08 -5.06 -21.67
C VAL A 137 3.75 -3.82 -22.24
N LYS A 138 4.08 -2.82 -21.40
CA LYS A 138 4.60 -1.50 -21.80
C LYS A 138 3.90 -0.95 -23.06
N PRO A 139 2.57 -0.78 -23.02
CA PRO A 139 1.76 -0.71 -24.24
C PRO A 139 1.94 0.58 -25.06
N PHE A 140 2.68 1.58 -24.58
CA PHE A 140 2.82 2.89 -25.20
C PHE A 140 4.06 3.64 -24.72
#